data_AF-A0A952D5V1-F1
#
_entry.id   AF-A0A952D5V1-F1
#
_cell.length_a   1.000
_cell.length_b   1.000
_cell.length_c   1.000
_cell.angle_alpha   90.00
_cell.angle_beta   90.00
_cell.angle_gamma   90.00
#
_symmetry.space_group_name_H-M   'P 1'
#
loop_
_entity.id
_entity.type
_entity.pdbx_description
1 polymer ?
#
loop_
_entity_poly.entity_id
_entity_poly.type
_entity_poly.pdbx_seq_one_letter_code
_entity_poly.pdbx_strand_id
1 'polypeptide(L)'
;MRWKGRRQSDNIEDRRGGGGLVAGGVGTLVVAVIVLLLGGDPSALLGGAGSPSTGEPPDPEAKEFVAVVLADTEEVWQEQFK
;
A
#
# COMPACT_ATOMS: atom_id res chain seq x y z
N MET A 1 16.35 -1.05 -16.82
CA MET A 1 15.09 -0.29 -16.99
C MET A 1 15.27 1.08 -16.34
N ARG A 2 14.76 2.16 -16.95
CA ARG A 2 14.87 3.53 -16.41
C ARG A 2 13.55 3.88 -15.69
N TRP A 3 13.52 3.77 -14.36
CA TRP A 3 12.31 4.01 -13.55
C TRP A 3 12.35 5.33 -12.75
N LYS A 4 13.53 5.86 -12.45
CA LYS A 4 13.70 7.12 -11.71
C LYS A 4 13.09 8.30 -12.47
N GLY A 5 12.28 9.12 -11.79
CA GLY A 5 11.59 10.28 -12.37
C GLY A 5 10.33 9.95 -13.18
N ARG A 6 9.83 8.72 -13.14
CA ARG A 6 8.51 8.36 -13.70
C ARG A 6 7.39 8.81 -12.76
N ARG A 7 6.16 8.80 -13.26
CA ARG A 7 4.96 9.03 -12.45
C ARG A 7 4.93 8.05 -11.28
N GLN A 8 4.65 8.58 -10.09
CA GLN A 8 4.50 7.81 -8.85
C GLN A 8 3.01 7.73 -8.50
N SER A 9 2.59 6.64 -7.86
CA SER A 9 1.22 6.49 -7.38
C SER A 9 0.99 7.35 -6.13
N ASP A 10 -0.17 8.00 -6.09
CA ASP A 10 -0.63 8.78 -4.94
C ASP A 10 -1.21 7.88 -3.82
N ASN A 11 -1.35 6.58 -4.06
CA ASN A 11 -1.96 5.61 -3.13
C ASN A 11 -0.93 4.97 -2.17
N ILE A 12 0.24 5.59 -2.01
CA ILE A 12 1.30 5.14 -1.08
C ILE A 12 1.38 6.07 0.12
N GLU A 13 1.14 5.50 1.29
CA GLU A 13 1.12 6.24 2.54
C GLU A 13 2.29 5.83 3.44
N ASP A 14 3.05 6.83 3.89
CA ASP A 14 4.23 6.65 4.75
C ASP A 14 3.85 6.84 6.21
N ARG A 15 4.03 5.80 7.03
CA ARG A 15 3.49 5.74 8.41
C ARG A 15 4.30 6.53 9.45
N ARG A 16 5.30 7.33 9.06
CA ARG A 16 6.09 8.12 10.01
C ARG A 16 5.36 9.34 10.59
N GLY A 17 4.27 9.79 9.98
CA GLY A 17 3.59 11.05 10.31
C GLY A 17 2.22 10.92 11.00
N GLY A 18 2.14 10.24 12.14
CA GLY A 18 1.04 10.43 13.10
C GLY A 18 -0.31 9.76 12.80
N GLY A 19 -0.74 8.91 13.75
CA GLY A 19 -2.15 8.78 14.12
C GLY A 19 -3.03 7.83 13.32
N GLY A 20 -2.93 6.52 13.61
CA GLY A 20 -4.08 5.63 13.76
C GLY A 20 -4.89 5.22 12.52
N LEU A 21 -4.89 3.90 12.30
CA LEU A 21 -5.98 3.10 11.71
C LEU A 21 -6.28 3.24 10.21
N VAL A 22 -5.27 3.17 9.34
CA VAL A 22 -5.43 2.34 8.14
C VAL A 22 -4.07 1.68 7.86
N ALA A 23 -3.94 0.42 8.26
CA ALA A 23 -2.84 -0.37 7.75
C ALA A 23 -2.88 -0.28 6.22
N GLY A 24 -1.86 0.29 5.56
CA GLY A 24 -1.59 0.07 4.12
C GLY A 24 -2.60 0.62 3.11
N GLY A 25 -3.12 1.83 3.32
CA GLY A 25 -3.90 2.58 2.34
C GLY A 25 -5.21 1.93 1.89
N VAL A 26 -5.81 2.46 0.83
CA VAL A 26 -7.06 1.92 0.23
C VAL A 26 -6.92 0.43 -0.12
N GLY A 27 -5.74 0.00 -0.56
CA GLY A 27 -5.47 -1.40 -0.91
C GLY A 27 -5.74 -2.36 0.23
N THR A 28 -5.34 -2.03 1.45
CA THR A 28 -5.59 -2.91 2.61
C THR A 28 -7.04 -2.89 3.06
N LEU A 29 -7.75 -1.77 2.90
CA LEU A 29 -9.20 -1.74 3.13
C LEU A 29 -9.92 -2.65 2.14
N VAL A 30 -9.53 -2.63 0.86
CA VAL A 30 -10.09 -3.53 -0.15
C VAL A 30 -9.82 -4.99 0.20
N VAL A 31 -8.58 -5.33 0.59
CA VAL A 31 -8.23 -6.70 1.01
C VAL A 31 -9.00 -7.11 2.27
N ALA A 32 -9.15 -6.21 3.25
CA ALA A 32 -9.93 -6.48 4.45
C ALA A 32 -11.40 -6.78 4.14
N VAL A 33 -12.01 -6.04 3.21
CA VAL A 33 -13.38 -6.29 2.75
C VAL A 33 -13.47 -7.64 2.04
N ILE A 34 -12.51 -7.99 1.20
CA ILE A 34 -12.46 -9.31 0.54
C ILE A 34 -12.39 -10.43 1.59
N VAL A 35 -11.50 -10.31 2.58
CA VAL A 35 -11.37 -11.29 3.67
C VAL A 35 -12.68 -11.44 4.45
N LEU A 36 -13.37 -10.34 4.75
CA LEU A 36 -14.68 -10.37 5.40
C LEU A 36 -15.73 -11.11 4.56
N LEU A 37 -15.79 -10.84 3.25
CA LEU A 37 -16.74 -11.49 2.34
C LEU A 37 -16.48 -12.99 2.20
N LEU A 38 -15.23 -13.42 2.33
CA LEU A 38 -14.82 -14.82 2.34
C LEU A 38 -15.00 -15.50 3.71
N GLY A 39 -15.49 -14.78 4.73
CA GLY A 39 -15.74 -15.29 6.07
C GLY A 39 -14.50 -15.35 6.99
N GLY A 40 -13.41 -14.70 6.60
CA GLY A 40 -12.21 -14.54 7.43
C GLY A 40 -12.27 -13.32 8.35
N ASP A 41 -11.36 -13.24 9.32
CA ASP A 41 -11.24 -12.12 10.23
C ASP A 41 -10.24 -11.06 9.71
N PRO A 42 -10.68 -9.86 9.30
CA PRO A 42 -9.79 -8.80 8.82
C PRO A 42 -9.05 -8.09 9.97
N SER A 43 -9.33 -8.41 11.23
CA SER A 43 -8.69 -7.80 12.40
C SER A 43 -7.17 -8.01 12.39
N ALA A 44 -6.67 -9.08 11.76
CA ALA A 44 -5.24 -9.28 11.57
C ALA A 44 -4.62 -8.25 10.60
N LEU A 45 -5.38 -7.78 9.61
CA LEU A 45 -4.95 -6.79 8.63
C LEU A 45 -5.13 -5.36 9.15
N LEU A 46 -6.26 -5.10 9.83
CA LEU A 46 -6.64 -3.78 10.35
C LEU A 46 -6.07 -3.49 11.74
N GLY A 47 -5.89 -4.54 12.54
CA GLY A 47 -5.52 -4.51 13.95
C GLY A 47 -4.12 -5.07 14.23
N GLY A 48 -3.24 -5.13 13.23
CA GLY A 48 -1.80 -5.38 13.38
C GLY A 48 -1.07 -4.26 14.13
N ALA A 49 -1.61 -3.82 15.27
CA ALA A 49 -0.95 -3.05 16.31
C ALA A 49 -0.43 -4.03 17.36
N GLY A 50 0.61 -4.80 17.00
CA GLY A 50 1.25 -5.78 17.87
C GLY A 50 2.74 -5.78 17.63
N SER A 51 3.44 -4.91 18.37
CA SER A 51 4.87 -4.62 18.33
C SER A 51 5.29 -3.57 17.28
N PRO A 52 5.83 -2.40 17.69
CA PRO A 52 6.53 -1.52 16.76
C PRO A 52 7.76 -2.28 16.29
N SER A 53 7.69 -2.88 15.11
CA SER A 53 8.89 -3.25 14.39
C SER A 53 9.62 -1.96 14.08
N THR A 54 10.67 -1.66 14.85
CA THR A 54 11.74 -0.72 14.46
C THR A 54 12.46 -1.32 13.27
N GLY A 55 11.78 -1.40 12.13
CA GLY A 55 12.37 -1.72 10.85
C GLY A 55 13.18 -0.52 10.40
N GLU A 56 14.36 -0.79 9.85
CA GLU A 56 15.18 0.18 9.10
C GLU A 56 14.25 1.07 8.24
N PRO A 57 14.43 2.40 8.21
CA PRO A 57 13.69 3.25 7.29
C PRO A 57 13.68 2.62 5.89
N PRO A 58 12.50 2.47 5.25
CA PRO A 58 12.48 2.03 3.87
C PRO A 58 13.36 3.00 3.07
N ASP A 59 14.29 2.43 2.31
CA ASP A 59 15.16 3.21 1.42
C ASP A 59 14.27 4.13 0.57
N PRO A 60 14.51 5.46 0.55
CA PRO A 60 13.73 6.37 -0.29
C PRO A 60 13.68 5.90 -1.75
N GLU A 61 14.73 5.24 -2.25
CA GLU A 61 14.71 4.65 -3.59
C GLU A 61 13.74 3.47 -3.71
N ALA A 62 13.63 2.63 -2.67
CA ALA A 62 12.67 1.52 -2.65
C ALA A 62 11.23 2.03 -2.61
N LYS A 63 10.95 3.10 -1.85
CA LYS A 63 9.63 3.76 -1.84
C LYS A 63 9.29 4.29 -3.24
N GLU A 64 10.21 5.01 -3.87
CA GLU A 64 10.01 5.56 -5.22
C GLU A 64 9.79 4.43 -6.24
N PHE A 65 10.57 3.36 -6.18
CA PHE A 65 10.40 2.21 -7.05
C PHE A 65 9.01 1.58 -6.92
N VAL A 66 8.56 1.31 -5.69
CA VAL A 66 7.21 0.74 -5.44
C VAL A 66 6.13 1.71 -5.93
N ALA A 67 6.32 3.01 -5.78
CA ALA A 67 5.40 4.02 -6.28
C ALA A 67 5.26 4.03 -7.80
N VAL A 68 6.36 3.86 -8.52
CA VAL A 68 6.36 3.75 -9.99
C VAL A 68 5.70 2.46 -10.45
N VAL A 69 5.99 1.32 -9.80
CA VAL A 69 5.37 0.03 -10.13
C VAL A 69 3.85 0.06 -9.89
N LEU A 70 3.42 0.69 -8.79
CA LEU A 70 2.00 0.83 -8.50
C LEU A 70 1.31 1.75 -9.51
N ALA A 71 1.95 2.87 -9.90
CA ALA A 71 1.42 3.76 -10.93
C ALA A 71 1.27 3.04 -12.28
N ASP A 72 2.25 2.26 -12.69
CA ASP A 72 2.19 1.44 -13.92
C ASP A 72 1.05 0.42 -13.84
N THR A 73 0.85 -0.17 -12.66
CA THR A 73 -0.24 -1.12 -12.42
C THR A 73 -1.59 -0.41 -12.57
N GLU A 74 -1.78 0.73 -11.91
CA GLU A 74 -3.00 1.54 -12.02
C GLU A 74 -3.31 1.92 -13.47
N GLU A 75 -2.31 2.34 -14.24
CA GLU A 75 -2.47 2.69 -15.67
C GLU A 75 -2.98 1.51 -16.50
N VAL A 76 -2.37 0.33 -16.35
CA VAL A 76 -2.81 -0.89 -17.05
C VAL A 76 -4.23 -1.30 -16.65
N TRP A 77 -4.56 -1.25 -15.36
CA TRP A 77 -5.91 -1.58 -14.90
C TRP A 77 -6.95 -0.59 -15.44
N GLN A 78 -6.64 0.70 -15.49
CA GLN A 78 -7.53 1.73 -16.05
C GLN A 78 -7.70 1.58 -17.57
N GLU A 79 -6.67 1.14 -18.29
CA GLU A 79 -6.76 0.85 -19.72
C GLU A 79 -7.63 -0.39 -19.99
N GLN A 80 -7.44 -1.46 -19.21
CA GLN A 80 -8.10 -2.75 -19.43
C GLN A 80 -9.57 -2.77 -18.98
N PHE A 81 -9.94 -1.99 -17.96
CA PHE A 81 -11.28 -1.99 -17.35
C PHE A 81 -12.02 -0.66 -17.53
N LYS A 82 -11.70 0.08 -18.59
CA LYS A 82 -12.41 1.32 -18.96
C LYS A 82 -13.83 1.05 -19.46
#